data_AF-A0A7V6X1I2-F1
#
_entry.id   AF-A0A7V6X1I2-F1
#
_cell.length_a   1.000
_cell.length_b   1.000
_cell.length_c   1.000
_cell.angle_alpha   90.00
_cell.angle_beta   90.00
_cell.angle_gamma   90.00
#
_symmetry.space_group_name_H-M   'P 1'
#
loop_
_entity.id
_entity.type
_entity.pdbx_description
1 polymer ?
#
loop_
_entity_poly.entity_id
_entity_poly.type
_entity_poly.pdbx_seq_one_letter_code
_entity_poly.pdbx_strand_id
1 'polypeptide(L)'
;MPRPRKWRRVCGLPNSDIFGPLDVQNVNQGLVIMTVEEYETIRLIDLEGLTQEECAESMNVARTTVQRIYNDARRKLAHSLVNGAVLKIEGGNYKLCDEPGRTWCHGRGRCHRHRGGRNFPE
;
A
#
# COMPACT_ATOMS: atom_id res chain seq x y z
N MET A 1 28.12 -1.98 9.45
CA MET A 1 27.00 -2.18 10.40
C MET A 1 25.69 -2.27 9.63
N PRO A 2 24.81 -3.27 9.87
CA PRO A 2 23.52 -3.34 9.20
C PRO A 2 22.68 -2.13 9.58
N ARG A 3 22.19 -1.40 8.58
CA ARG A 3 21.35 -0.22 8.77
C ARG A 3 20.06 -0.64 9.51
N PRO A 4 19.69 -0.01 10.64
CA PRO A 4 18.46 -0.35 11.35
C PRO A 4 17.27 -0.32 10.38
N ARG A 5 16.45 -1.38 10.39
CA ARG A 5 15.25 -1.47 9.55
C ARG A 5 14.29 -0.36 9.96
N LYS A 6 14.07 0.61 9.06
CA LYS A 6 13.07 1.66 9.27
C LYS A 6 11.69 1.08 8.99
N TRP A 7 10.86 1.01 10.03
CA TRP A 7 9.47 0.62 9.93
C TRP A 7 8.66 1.74 9.27
N ARG A 8 7.96 1.43 8.18
CA ARG A 8 7.09 2.39 7.49
C ARG A 8 5.67 2.27 8.04
N ARG A 9 4.93 3.36 8.03
CA ARG A 9 3.60 3.35 8.63
C ARG A 9 2.54 3.08 7.56
N VAL A 10 1.55 2.25 7.89
CA VAL A 10 0.50 1.79 6.96
C VAL A 10 -0.85 1.89 7.65
N CYS A 11 -1.86 2.43 6.95
CA CYS A 11 -3.19 2.60 7.51
C CYS A 11 -3.96 1.29 7.69
N GLY A 12 -3.80 0.29 6.81
CA GLY A 12 -4.52 -0.98 6.91
C GLY A 12 -3.97 -2.04 5.96
N LEU A 13 -4.32 -3.29 6.21
CA LEU A 13 -4.08 -4.38 5.27
C LEU A 13 -5.19 -4.40 4.21
N PRO A 14 -4.90 -4.87 2.99
CA PRO A 14 -5.93 -5.05 1.98
C PRO A 14 -6.92 -6.13 2.44
N ASN A 15 -8.20 -5.99 2.05
CA ASN A 15 -9.23 -7.00 2.32
C ASN A 15 -8.98 -8.32 1.57
N SER A 16 -8.25 -8.24 0.45
CA SER A 16 -7.81 -9.38 -0.34
C SER A 16 -6.33 -9.21 -0.61
N ASP A 17 -5.53 -10.22 -0.29
CA ASP A 17 -4.08 -10.22 -0.43
C ASP A 17 -3.63 -10.85 -1.76
N ILE A 18 -4.55 -11.36 -2.58
CA ILE A 18 -4.25 -11.99 -3.87
C ILE A 18 -5.18 -11.44 -4.94
N PHE A 19 -4.61 -11.02 -6.07
CA PHE A 19 -5.30 -10.54 -7.27
C PHE A 19 -4.76 -11.27 -8.49
N GLY A 20 -5.63 -11.59 -9.44
CA GLY A 20 -5.22 -12.23 -10.67
C GLY A 20 -6.36 -12.30 -11.67
N PRO A 21 -6.05 -12.60 -12.94
CA PRO A 21 -7.06 -12.82 -13.96
C PRO A 21 -7.93 -14.04 -13.64
N LEU A 22 -9.23 -13.93 -13.89
CA LEU A 22 -10.23 -14.97 -13.59
C LEU A 22 -10.46 -15.93 -14.77
N ASP A 23 -10.02 -15.57 -15.97
CA ASP A 23 -10.34 -16.24 -17.24
C ASP A 23 -9.23 -17.19 -17.74
N VAL A 24 -8.05 -17.19 -17.11
CA VAL A 24 -6.92 -18.04 -17.50
C VAL A 24 -6.87 -19.33 -16.71
N GLN A 25 -7.01 -20.45 -17.43
CA GLN A 25 -6.91 -21.80 -16.88
C GLN A 25 -5.47 -22.24 -16.56
N ASN A 26 -4.47 -21.49 -17.03
CA ASN A 26 -3.05 -21.74 -16.75
C ASN A 26 -2.38 -20.47 -16.30
N VAL A 27 -2.30 -20.27 -14.98
CA VAL A 27 -1.48 -19.23 -14.36
C VAL A 27 0.00 -19.62 -14.45
N ASN A 28 0.54 -19.70 -15.67
CA ASN A 28 1.96 -19.98 -15.88
C ASN A 28 2.80 -18.68 -15.96
N GLN A 29 2.16 -17.52 -15.76
CA GLN A 29 2.78 -16.20 -15.93
C GLN A 29 3.45 -15.64 -14.65
N GLY A 30 3.61 -16.50 -13.63
CA GLY A 30 4.41 -16.21 -12.43
C GLY A 30 3.67 -15.41 -11.36
N LEU A 31 4.22 -15.47 -10.13
CA LEU A 31 3.72 -14.76 -8.96
C LEU A 31 4.49 -13.44 -8.79
N VAL A 32 3.79 -12.31 -8.80
CA VAL A 32 4.33 -10.98 -8.49
C VAL A 32 4.07 -10.66 -7.02
N ILE A 33 5.13 -10.59 -6.23
CA ILE A 33 5.02 -10.22 -4.81
C ILE A 33 5.11 -8.70 -4.66
N MET A 34 4.02 -8.09 -4.20
CA MET A 34 3.93 -6.70 -3.77
C MET A 34 3.99 -6.64 -2.25
N THR A 35 4.80 -5.75 -1.71
CA THR A 35 4.87 -5.51 -0.27
C THR A 35 3.70 -4.65 0.19
N VAL A 36 3.33 -4.75 1.46
CA VAL A 36 2.27 -3.92 2.05
C VAL A 36 2.59 -2.42 1.93
N GLU A 37 3.87 -2.05 1.93
CA GLU A 37 4.35 -0.67 1.78
C GLU A 37 4.15 -0.14 0.36
N GLU A 38 4.38 -1.01 -0.64
CA GLU A 38 4.08 -0.71 -2.05
C GLU A 38 2.57 -0.56 -2.27
N TYR A 39 1.76 -1.46 -1.72
CA TYR A 39 0.30 -1.37 -1.76
C TYR A 39 -0.21 -0.06 -1.15
N GLU A 40 0.25 0.29 0.06
CA GLU A 40 -0.15 1.52 0.74
C GLU A 40 0.24 2.76 -0.06
N THR A 41 1.39 2.74 -0.73
CA THR A 41 1.84 3.86 -1.58
C THR A 41 0.91 4.06 -2.78
N ILE A 42 0.48 2.96 -3.43
CA ILE A 42 -0.51 3.01 -4.51
C ILE A 42 -1.84 3.52 -3.98
N ARG A 43 -2.30 3.05 -2.81
CA ARG A 43 -3.53 3.51 -2.18
C ARG A 43 -3.49 5.02 -1.89
N LEU A 44 -2.40 5.50 -1.29
CA LEU A 44 -2.28 6.91 -0.91
C LEU A 44 -2.17 7.84 -2.13
N ILE A 45 -1.35 7.47 -3.12
CA ILE A 45 -1.09 8.34 -4.27
C ILE A 45 -2.18 8.18 -5.33
N ASP A 46 -2.41 6.96 -5.81
CA ASP A 46 -3.26 6.73 -6.99
C ASP A 46 -4.77 6.69 -6.64
N LEU A 47 -5.14 6.19 -5.44
CA LEU A 47 -6.55 6.12 -5.03
C LEU A 47 -7.00 7.34 -4.20
N GLU A 48 -6.17 7.81 -3.27
CA GLU A 48 -6.51 8.96 -2.41
C GLU A 48 -6.03 10.31 -2.96
N GLY A 49 -5.24 10.31 -4.05
CA GLY A 49 -4.81 11.52 -4.75
C GLY A 49 -3.73 12.34 -4.04
N LEU A 50 -2.98 11.75 -3.09
CA LEU A 50 -1.93 12.46 -2.35
C LEU A 50 -0.70 12.70 -3.23
N THR A 51 0.01 13.80 -2.96
CA THR A 51 1.33 14.00 -3.54
C THR A 51 2.37 13.04 -2.95
N GLN A 52 3.52 12.89 -3.60
CA GLN A 52 4.61 12.05 -3.07
C GLN A 52 5.13 12.59 -1.73
N GLU A 53 5.13 13.90 -1.56
CA GLU A 53 5.49 14.57 -0.30
C GLU A 53 4.50 14.22 0.81
N GLU A 54 3.21 14.33 0.54
CA GLU A 54 2.16 14.00 1.51
C GLU A 54 2.15 12.51 1.86
N CYS A 55 2.38 11.64 0.88
CA CYS A 55 2.55 10.21 1.09
C CYS A 55 3.78 9.93 1.97
N ALA A 56 4.88 10.67 1.78
CA ALA A 56 6.10 10.50 2.59
C ALA A 56 5.88 10.91 4.05
N GLU A 57 5.18 12.01 4.29
CA GLU A 57 4.71 12.40 5.62
C GLU A 57 3.79 11.33 6.21
N SER A 58 2.83 10.85 5.41
CA SER A 58 1.85 9.83 5.80
C SER A 58 2.42 8.42 5.90
N MET A 59 3.68 8.16 5.53
CA MET A 59 4.34 6.87 5.76
C MET A 59 5.52 7.02 6.72
N ASN A 60 5.81 8.24 7.18
CA ASN A 60 6.95 8.62 8.01
C ASN A 60 8.30 8.17 7.42
N VAL A 61 8.51 8.47 6.14
CA VAL A 61 9.74 8.16 5.40
C VAL A 61 10.20 9.37 4.60
N ALA A 62 11.42 9.32 4.05
CA ALA A 62 11.90 10.36 3.15
C ALA A 62 11.15 10.31 1.81
N ARG A 63 10.96 11.46 1.17
CA ARG A 63 10.35 11.59 -0.17
C ARG A 63 10.99 10.66 -1.21
N THR A 64 12.33 10.57 -1.24
CA THR A 64 13.06 9.67 -2.14
C THR A 64 12.77 8.19 -1.89
N THR A 65 12.40 7.82 -0.65
CA THR A 65 11.98 6.46 -0.32
C THR A 65 10.60 6.16 -0.88
N VAL A 66 9.65 7.10 -0.77
CA VAL A 66 8.33 6.97 -1.41
C VAL A 66 8.46 6.88 -2.91
N GLN A 67 9.25 7.74 -3.53
CA GLN A 67 9.46 7.72 -4.98
C GLN A 67 9.93 6.34 -5.47
N ARG A 68 10.89 5.72 -4.76
CA ARG A 68 11.35 4.37 -5.09
C ARG A 68 10.26 3.33 -4.91
N ILE A 69 9.57 3.34 -3.76
CA ILE A 69 8.49 2.38 -3.47
C ILE A 69 7.36 2.51 -4.49
N TYR A 70 6.97 3.74 -4.84
CA TYR A 70 5.93 4.02 -5.82
C TYR A 70 6.29 3.49 -7.21
N ASN A 71 7.52 3.73 -7.67
CA ASN A 71 7.99 3.23 -8.96
C ASN A 71 8.03 1.69 -9.00
N ASP A 72 8.49 1.05 -7.93
CA ASP A 72 8.52 -0.41 -7.83
C ASP A 72 7.10 -1.00 -7.78
N ALA A 73 6.19 -0.37 -7.02
CA ALA A 73 4.78 -0.75 -6.95
C ALA A 73 4.09 -0.65 -8.32
N ARG A 74 4.27 0.46 -9.04
CA ARG A 74 3.69 0.65 -10.38
C ARG A 74 4.22 -0.36 -11.39
N ARG A 75 5.51 -0.68 -11.34
CA ARG A 75 6.10 -1.71 -12.21
C ARG A 75 5.47 -3.08 -11.97
N LYS A 76 5.28 -3.46 -10.69
CA LYS A 76 4.64 -4.72 -10.31
C LYS A 76 3.16 -4.78 -10.72
N LEU A 77 2.42 -3.70 -10.51
CA LEU A 77 1.04 -3.58 -10.99
C LEU A 77 0.96 -3.71 -12.50
N ALA A 78 1.77 -2.95 -13.23
CA ALA A 78 1.80 -3.02 -14.69
C ALA A 78 2.15 -4.42 -15.17
N HIS A 79 3.12 -5.10 -14.55
CA HIS A 79 3.47 -6.47 -14.88
C HIS A 79 2.30 -7.44 -14.66
N SER A 80 1.60 -7.33 -13.53
CA SER A 80 0.42 -8.16 -13.25
C SER A 80 -0.70 -7.93 -14.27
N LEU A 81 -1.00 -6.67 -14.59
CA LEU A 81 -2.08 -6.31 -15.51
C LEU A 81 -1.77 -6.66 -16.97
N VAL A 82 -0.55 -6.39 -17.44
CA VAL A 82 -0.17 -6.60 -18.85
C VAL A 82 0.11 -8.07 -19.13
N ASN A 83 0.76 -8.77 -18.20
CA ASN A 83 1.18 -10.15 -18.40
C ASN A 83 0.26 -11.16 -17.70
N GLY A 84 -0.92 -10.77 -17.21
CA GLY A 84 -1.85 -11.68 -16.52
C GLY A 84 -1.25 -12.39 -15.30
N ALA A 85 -0.20 -11.84 -14.69
CA ALA A 85 0.48 -12.48 -13.57
C ALA A 85 -0.30 -12.28 -12.26
N VAL A 86 -0.33 -13.29 -11.40
CA VAL A 86 -0.98 -13.17 -10.08
C VAL A 86 -0.17 -12.23 -9.21
N LEU A 87 -0.83 -11.20 -8.69
CA LEU A 87 -0.29 -10.25 -7.74
C LEU A 87 -0.65 -10.69 -6.32
N LYS A 88 0.35 -10.97 -5.49
CA LYS A 88 0.16 -11.25 -4.07
C LYS A 88 0.76 -10.14 -3.22
N ILE A 89 -0.02 -9.64 -2.27
CA ILE A 89 0.37 -8.60 -1.33
C ILE A 89 0.82 -9.26 -0.03
N GLU A 90 2.13 -9.30 0.21
CA GLU A 90 2.69 -9.90 1.42
C GLU A 90 4.04 -9.28 1.82
N GLY A 91 4.40 -9.44 3.09
CA GLY A 91 5.69 -8.96 3.62
C GLY A 91 5.83 -7.44 3.70
N GLY A 92 7.07 -6.97 3.70
CA GLY A 92 7.42 -5.58 3.99
C GLY A 92 7.77 -5.34 5.46
N ASN A 93 8.25 -4.14 5.80
CA ASN A 93 8.56 -3.75 7.18
C ASN A 93 7.68 -2.57 7.62
N TYR A 94 6.44 -2.86 8.02
CA TYR A 94 5.46 -1.83 8.34
C TYR A 94 4.91 -1.91 9.77
N LYS A 95 4.35 -0.79 10.23
CA LYS A 95 3.56 -0.68 11.46
C LYS A 95 2.15 -0.21 11.11
N LEU A 96 1.15 -0.92 11.62
CA LEU A 96 -0.27 -0.55 11.48
C LEU A 96 -0.62 0.61 12.42
N CYS A 97 -1.61 1.42 12.01
CA CYS A 97 -2.15 2.53 12.80
C CYS A 97 -2.77 2.16 14.17
N ASP A 98 -2.87 0.88 14.55
CA ASP A 98 -3.69 0.40 15.67
C ASP A 98 -3.01 0.37 17.05
N GLU A 99 -1.83 0.94 17.23
CA GLU A 99 -1.27 1.01 18.59
C GLU A 99 -2.07 2.03 19.43
N PRO A 100 -2.85 1.61 20.45
CA PRO A 100 -3.61 2.52 21.28
C PRO A 100 -2.67 3.55 21.93
N GLY A 101 -2.94 4.83 21.72
CA GLY A 101 -2.11 5.95 22.18
C GLY A 101 -1.30 6.67 21.08
N ARG A 102 -1.33 6.22 19.82
CA ARG A 102 -0.70 6.94 18.71
C ARG A 102 -1.73 7.74 17.90
N THR A 103 -1.82 9.05 18.14
CA THR A 103 -2.68 10.03 17.43
C THR A 103 -2.32 10.26 15.95
N TRP A 104 -1.38 9.48 15.41
CA TRP A 104 -0.78 9.74 14.10
C TRP A 104 -1.76 9.63 12.92
N CYS A 105 -2.80 8.79 13.05
CA CYS A 105 -3.83 8.62 12.01
C CYS A 105 -5.09 9.46 12.28
N HIS A 106 -5.20 10.10 13.46
CA HIS A 106 -6.37 10.86 13.91
C HIS A 106 -6.38 12.33 13.43
N GLY A 107 -5.21 12.93 13.19
CA GLY A 107 -5.12 14.38 12.92
C GLY A 107 -5.36 14.83 11.47
N ARG A 108 -5.42 13.91 10.50
CA ARG A 108 -5.55 14.29 9.07
C ARG A 108 -6.67 13.58 8.30
N GLY A 109 -7.45 12.68 8.92
CA GLY A 109 -8.58 12.00 8.24
C GLY A 109 -8.18 11.16 7.01
N ARG A 110 -6.90 10.82 6.86
CA ARG A 110 -6.34 10.10 5.69
C ARG A 110 -6.30 8.59 5.88
N CYS A 111 -6.69 8.10 7.06
CA CYS A 111 -6.84 6.68 7.29
C CYS A 111 -8.31 6.27 7.13
N HIS A 112 -8.59 5.40 6.16
CA HIS A 112 -9.95 4.96 5.82
C HIS A 112 -10.66 4.29 7.01
N ARG A 113 -9.93 3.70 7.97
CA ARG A 113 -10.48 3.14 9.21
C ARG A 113 -11.17 4.17 10.12
N HIS A 114 -10.79 5.44 10.02
CA HIS A 114 -11.41 6.53 10.79
C HIS A 114 -12.33 7.41 9.93
N ARG A 115 -12.56 7.06 8.66
CA ARG A 115 -13.53 7.75 7.79
C ARG A 115 -14.98 7.28 7.97
N GLY A 116 -15.21 6.28 8.83
CA GLY A 116 -16.54 5.72 9.15
C GLY A 116 -17.45 6.62 9.99
N GLY A 117 -17.60 7.88 9.59
CA GLY A 117 -18.49 8.87 10.22
C GLY A 117 -19.31 9.67 9.22
N ARG A 118 -19.49 9.20 7.98
CA ARG A 118 -20.50 9.74 7.06
C ARG A 118 -21.32 8.61 6.48
N ASN A 119 -22.58 8.58 6.91
CA ASN A 119 -23.64 7.73 6.40
C ASN A 119 -23.64 7.74 4.86
N PHE A 120 -23.67 6.56 4.25
CA PHE A 120 -24.21 6.39 2.92
C PHE A 120 -25.74 6.33 3.09
N PRO A 121 -26.53 7.26 2.53
CA PRO A 121 -27.96 7.04 2.42
C PRO A 121 -28.20 5.93 1.38
N GLU A 122 -29.07 4.99 1.74
CA GLU A 122 -29.70 4.03 0.83
C GLU A 122 -30.55 4.74 -0.23
#